data_AF-A0A970U3H8-F1
#
_entry.id   AF-A0A970U3H8-F1
#
_cell.length_a   1.000
_cell.length_b   1.000
_cell.length_c   1.000
_cell.angle_alpha   90.00
_cell.angle_beta   90.00
_cell.angle_gamma   90.00
#
_symmetry.space_group_name_H-M   'P 1'
#
loop_
_entity.id
_entity.type
_entity.pdbx_description
1 polymer ?
#
loop_
_entity_poly.entity_id
_entity_poly.type
_entity_poly.pdbx_seq_one_letter_code
_entity_poly.pdbx_strand_id
1 'polypeptide(L)'
;MKKLVLLCFVVTLTTIAFISCDKATSNKYSGTYTGSMTMTTDTTKETKENVKVIVTNSLTEEDVLYLAGFRLTKKSDTEYLLTGSQVATIIKLGFPNVDSDKIENANCKLYFSEKKLDMDITYKFFDMVELTAIKYSGTKTAEATE
;
A
#
# COMPACT_ATOMS: atom_id res chain seq x y z
N MET A 1 -16.11 65.72 24.93
CA MET A 1 -16.48 65.07 23.65
C MET A 1 -15.68 63.78 23.54
N LYS A 2 -16.35 62.66 23.19
CA LYS A 2 -15.91 61.46 22.44
C LYS A 2 -14.42 61.03 22.55
N LYS A 3 -14.01 59.78 22.74
CA LYS A 3 -14.64 58.45 22.74
C LYS A 3 -13.50 57.43 23.05
N LEU A 4 -13.88 56.28 23.62
CA LEU A 4 -13.26 54.93 23.56
C LEU A 4 -11.83 54.73 24.11
N VAL A 5 -11.58 53.97 25.19
CA VAL A 5 -11.81 52.52 25.46
C VAL A 5 -10.89 51.62 24.65
N LEU A 6 -10.00 50.87 25.34
CA LEU A 6 -9.92 49.39 25.43
C LEU A 6 -8.46 48.99 25.79
N LEU A 7 -8.13 48.68 27.05
CA LEU A 7 -8.23 47.38 27.74
C LEU A 7 -7.36 46.24 27.14
N CYS A 8 -6.37 45.84 27.94
CA CYS A 8 -5.79 44.50 28.15
C CYS A 8 -5.44 43.60 26.95
N PHE A 9 -4.18 43.13 26.88
CA PHE A 9 -3.79 41.83 27.44
C PHE A 9 -2.30 41.59 27.18
N VAL A 10 -1.54 41.31 28.24
CA VAL A 10 -0.27 40.58 28.12
C VAL A 10 -0.63 39.16 27.70
N VAL A 11 -0.32 38.77 26.47
CA VAL A 11 -0.20 37.35 26.12
C VAL A 11 1.24 37.12 25.77
N THR A 12 1.97 36.61 26.76
CA THR A 12 3.22 35.90 26.61
C THR A 12 3.13 34.99 25.39
N LEU A 13 3.99 35.23 24.39
CA LEU A 13 4.20 34.34 23.25
C LEU A 13 4.88 33.06 23.76
N THR A 14 4.15 32.25 24.52
CA THR A 14 4.57 30.91 24.90
C THR A 14 4.46 30.03 23.66
N THR A 15 5.60 29.72 23.06
CA THR A 15 5.94 28.38 22.58
C THR A 15 4.78 27.56 21.98
N ILE A 16 4.38 27.84 20.74
CA ILE A 16 3.67 26.85 19.90
C ILE A 16 4.28 26.79 18.49
N ALA A 17 5.57 27.10 18.35
CA ALA A 17 6.27 27.01 17.06
C ALA A 17 6.89 25.62 16.78
N PHE A 18 6.57 24.58 17.57
CA PHE A 18 7.22 23.26 17.46
C PHE A 18 6.28 22.05 17.66
N ILE A 19 4.99 22.13 17.31
CA ILE A 19 4.09 20.95 17.40
C ILE A 19 3.72 20.36 16.04
N SER A 20 3.92 21.04 14.91
CA SER A 20 3.75 20.40 13.60
C SER A 20 5.04 19.73 13.13
N CYS A 21 5.67 18.92 13.99
CA CYS A 21 6.28 17.72 13.43
C CYS A 21 5.07 16.86 13.08
N ASP A 22 4.67 16.91 11.81
CA ASP A 22 3.51 16.20 11.26
C ASP A 22 3.34 14.89 12.02
N LYS A 23 2.21 14.74 12.75
CA LYS A 23 1.84 13.41 13.24
C LYS A 23 1.85 12.56 11.98
N ALA A 24 2.86 11.71 11.81
CA ALA A 24 2.89 10.76 10.72
C ALA A 24 1.59 9.98 10.85
N THR A 25 0.65 10.27 9.97
CA THR A 25 -0.68 9.68 10.03
C THR A 25 -0.53 8.24 9.63
N SER A 26 -0.35 7.41 10.65
CA SER A 26 0.01 6.01 10.52
C SER A 26 -1.27 5.23 10.30
N ASN A 27 -1.45 4.78 9.05
CA ASN A 27 -2.51 3.85 8.72
C ASN A 27 -2.20 2.50 9.37
N LYS A 28 -3.18 1.87 10.04
CA LYS A 28 -2.95 0.58 10.72
C LYS A 28 -2.42 -0.55 9.80
N TYR A 29 -2.62 -0.43 8.49
CA TYR A 29 -2.15 -1.37 7.48
C TYR A 29 -0.79 -1.03 6.87
N SER A 30 -0.17 0.12 7.20
CA SER A 30 1.22 0.38 6.79
C SER A 30 2.18 -0.50 7.57
N GLY A 31 3.19 -1.06 6.91
CA GLY A 31 4.22 -1.89 7.51
C GLY A 31 4.84 -2.86 6.51
N THR A 32 5.74 -3.70 7.03
CA THR A 32 6.38 -4.76 6.25
C THR A 32 5.69 -6.09 6.53
N TYR A 33 5.18 -6.72 5.48
CA TYR A 33 4.59 -8.04 5.52
C TYR A 33 5.60 -9.05 4.99
N THR A 34 5.82 -10.15 5.71
CA THR A 34 6.68 -11.25 5.26
C THR A 34 5.81 -12.48 5.03
N GLY A 35 5.96 -13.14 3.90
CA GLY A 35 5.08 -14.25 3.54
C GLY A 35 5.57 -15.07 2.35
N SER A 36 4.63 -15.82 1.77
CA SER A 36 4.87 -16.63 0.57
C SER A 36 4.15 -16.03 -0.62
N MET A 37 4.77 -16.11 -1.79
CA MET A 37 4.20 -15.70 -3.08
C MET A 37 4.22 -16.89 -4.03
N THR A 38 3.06 -17.25 -4.56
CA THR A 38 2.89 -18.36 -5.50
C THR A 38 2.37 -17.85 -6.83
N MET A 39 3.10 -18.11 -7.90
CA MET A 39 2.63 -17.95 -9.28
C MET A 39 2.12 -19.30 -9.79
N THR A 40 0.91 -19.33 -10.32
CA THR A 40 0.29 -20.51 -10.91
C THR A 40 -0.18 -20.16 -12.31
N THR A 41 0.19 -21.02 -13.26
CA THR A 41 -0.29 -21.05 -14.64
C THR A 41 -1.06 -22.36 -14.85
N ASP A 42 -1.60 -22.63 -16.02
CA ASP A 42 -2.32 -23.88 -16.30
C ASP A 42 -1.38 -25.10 -16.23
N THR A 43 -0.07 -24.87 -16.43
CA THR A 43 0.93 -25.95 -16.56
C THR A 43 1.99 -25.96 -15.45
N THR A 44 2.20 -24.83 -14.76
CA THR A 44 3.29 -24.69 -13.78
C THR A 44 2.83 -23.98 -12.51
N LYS A 45 3.50 -24.30 -11.40
CA LYS A 45 3.35 -23.63 -10.12
C LYS A 45 4.72 -23.37 -9.51
N GLU A 46 5.01 -22.11 -9.22
CA GLU A 46 6.25 -21.66 -8.57
C GLU A 46 5.89 -20.94 -7.27
N THR A 47 6.54 -21.32 -6.16
CA THR A 47 6.36 -20.67 -4.86
C THR A 47 7.69 -20.11 -4.36
N LYS A 48 7.68 -18.85 -3.95
CA LYS A 48 8.78 -18.14 -3.29
C LYS A 48 8.40 -17.87 -1.84
N GLU A 49 9.26 -18.30 -0.91
CA GLU A 49 9.09 -18.08 0.52
C GLU A 49 9.86 -16.84 0.98
N ASN A 50 9.51 -16.32 2.16
CA ASN A 50 10.16 -15.14 2.79
C ASN A 50 10.12 -13.87 1.93
N VAL A 51 9.09 -13.73 1.08
CA VAL A 51 8.86 -12.53 0.28
C VAL A 51 8.42 -11.40 1.19
N LYS A 52 9.09 -10.26 1.09
CA LYS A 52 8.76 -9.05 1.85
C LYS A 52 7.98 -8.07 0.97
N VAL A 53 6.81 -7.68 1.44
CA VAL A 53 5.96 -6.67 0.83
C VAL A 53 5.86 -5.47 1.77
N ILE A 54 6.24 -4.30 1.28
CA ILE A 54 6.23 -3.05 2.07
C ILE A 54 5.02 -2.21 1.63
N VAL A 55 4.19 -1.86 2.59
CA VAL A 55 3.05 -0.95 2.43
C VAL A 55 3.32 0.31 3.24
N THR A 56 3.28 1.48 2.60
CA THR A 56 3.57 2.76 3.26
C THR A 56 2.33 3.64 3.31
N ASN A 57 2.21 4.46 4.34
CA ASN A 57 1.19 5.51 4.43
C ASN A 57 1.56 6.73 3.57
N SER A 58 0.57 7.55 3.24
CA SER A 58 0.82 8.91 2.80
C SER A 58 1.35 9.76 3.95
N LEU A 59 2.18 10.76 3.62
CA LEU A 59 2.66 11.75 4.58
C LEU A 59 1.57 12.77 4.95
N THR A 60 0.56 12.94 4.10
CA THR A 60 -0.43 14.01 4.20
C THR A 60 -1.88 13.52 4.30
N GLU A 61 -2.14 12.23 4.07
CA GLU A 61 -3.49 11.65 4.02
C GLU A 61 -3.55 10.31 4.79
N GLU A 62 -4.29 10.24 5.90
CA GLU A 62 -4.28 9.05 6.80
C GLU A 62 -4.81 7.76 6.15
N ASP A 63 -5.75 7.90 5.21
CA ASP A 63 -6.42 6.79 4.54
C ASP A 63 -5.71 6.31 3.26
N VAL A 64 -4.61 6.96 2.88
CA VAL A 64 -3.91 6.64 1.64
C VAL A 64 -2.72 5.73 1.94
N LEU A 65 -2.69 4.61 1.22
CA LEU A 65 -1.63 3.62 1.27
C LEU A 65 -0.93 3.52 -0.09
N TYR A 66 0.32 3.09 -0.07
CA TYR A 66 1.12 2.80 -1.25
C TYR A 66 1.73 1.40 -1.16
N LEU A 67 1.80 0.71 -2.29
CA LEU A 67 2.50 -0.57 -2.45
C LEU A 67 3.52 -0.41 -3.57
N ALA A 68 4.80 -0.67 -3.28
CA ALA A 68 5.90 -0.46 -4.24
C ALA A 68 5.89 0.96 -4.87
N GLY A 69 5.52 1.97 -4.08
CA GLY A 69 5.40 3.37 -4.53
C GLY A 69 4.11 3.69 -5.31
N PHE A 70 3.25 2.71 -5.58
CA PHE A 70 1.98 2.92 -6.26
C PHE A 70 0.85 3.18 -5.28
N ARG A 71 0.14 4.30 -5.46
CA ARG A 71 -1.03 4.66 -4.64
C ARG A 71 -2.12 3.60 -4.79
N LEU A 72 -2.59 3.07 -3.67
CA LEU A 72 -3.68 2.12 -3.61
C LEU A 72 -5.03 2.81 -3.70
N THR A 73 -5.98 2.17 -4.39
CA THR A 73 -7.37 2.63 -4.42
C THR A 73 -8.18 1.87 -3.38
N LYS A 74 -8.64 2.56 -2.33
CA LYS A 74 -9.51 1.98 -1.29
C LYS A 74 -10.86 1.58 -1.89
N LYS A 75 -11.31 0.36 -1.63
CA LYS A 75 -12.64 -0.15 -2.01
C LYS A 75 -13.54 -0.38 -0.82
N SER A 76 -12.96 -0.83 0.29
CA SER A 76 -13.62 -0.95 1.60
C SER A 76 -12.59 -0.70 2.69
N ASP A 77 -12.96 -0.92 3.95
CA ASP A 77 -12.02 -0.79 5.07
C ASP A 77 -10.83 -1.74 4.97
N THR A 78 -11.04 -2.93 4.41
CA THR A 78 -10.03 -3.99 4.32
C THR A 78 -9.60 -4.31 2.89
N GLU A 79 -10.28 -3.79 1.86
CA GLU A 79 -9.99 -4.08 0.47
C GLU A 79 -9.43 -2.87 -0.28
N TYR A 80 -8.29 -3.07 -0.93
CA TYR A 80 -7.62 -2.08 -1.78
C TYR A 80 -7.26 -2.71 -3.12
N LEU A 81 -7.18 -1.89 -4.16
CA LEU A 81 -6.82 -2.34 -5.52
C LEU A 81 -5.66 -1.51 -6.08
N LEU A 82 -5.02 -2.10 -7.07
CA LEU A 82 -4.14 -1.41 -8.02
C LEU A 82 -4.82 -1.35 -9.40
N THR A 83 -4.48 -0.32 -10.15
CA THR A 83 -4.88 -0.20 -11.57
C THR A 83 -4.08 -1.20 -12.42
N GLY A 84 -4.63 -1.64 -13.56
CA GLY A 84 -4.00 -2.68 -14.39
C GLY A 84 -2.55 -2.39 -14.80
N SER A 85 -2.20 -1.13 -15.09
CA SER A 85 -0.81 -0.74 -15.43
C SER A 85 0.15 -0.86 -14.23
N GLN A 86 -0.30 -0.51 -13.02
CA GLN A 86 0.47 -0.70 -11.79
C GLN A 86 0.66 -2.20 -11.50
N VAL A 87 -0.37 -3.02 -11.75
CA VAL A 87 -0.31 -4.48 -11.58
C VAL A 87 0.74 -5.10 -12.51
N ALA A 88 0.79 -4.71 -13.79
CA ALA A 88 1.81 -5.20 -14.72
C ALA A 88 3.24 -4.90 -14.23
N THR A 89 3.45 -3.73 -13.62
CA THR A 89 4.75 -3.39 -13.02
C THR A 89 5.10 -4.26 -11.82
N ILE A 90 4.14 -4.51 -10.92
CA ILE A 90 4.36 -5.41 -9.78
C ILE A 90 4.67 -6.84 -10.24
N ILE A 91 3.96 -7.34 -11.26
CA ILE A 91 4.24 -8.66 -11.85
C ILE A 91 5.68 -8.72 -12.35
N LYS A 92 6.13 -7.70 -13.09
CA LYS A 92 7.52 -7.63 -13.60
C LYS A 92 8.55 -7.60 -12.47
N LEU A 93 8.27 -6.92 -11.36
CA LEU A 93 9.17 -6.88 -10.19
C LEU A 93 9.28 -8.25 -9.49
N GLY A 94 8.16 -8.96 -9.32
CA GLY A 94 8.14 -10.28 -8.67
C GLY A 94 8.62 -11.43 -9.57
N PHE A 95 8.40 -11.29 -10.87
CA PHE A 95 8.69 -12.27 -11.91
C PHE A 95 9.31 -11.57 -13.13
N PRO A 96 10.63 -11.24 -13.09
CA PRO A 96 11.31 -10.46 -14.13
C PRO A 96 11.25 -11.05 -15.54
N ASN A 97 11.01 -12.35 -15.67
CA ASN A 97 10.91 -13.03 -16.95
C ASN A 97 9.53 -12.89 -17.62
N VAL A 98 8.54 -12.33 -16.93
CA VAL A 98 7.23 -12.04 -17.51
C VAL A 98 7.33 -10.85 -18.47
N ASP A 99 6.75 -10.99 -19.66
CA ASP A 99 6.66 -9.93 -20.66
C ASP A 99 5.46 -9.02 -20.33
N SER A 100 5.72 -7.95 -19.58
CA SER A 100 4.67 -7.05 -19.05
C SER A 100 3.84 -6.39 -20.15
N ASP A 101 4.43 -6.19 -21.32
CA ASP A 101 3.83 -5.48 -22.45
C ASP A 101 2.80 -6.37 -23.15
N LYS A 102 2.83 -7.68 -22.85
CA LYS A 102 1.85 -8.65 -23.32
C LYS A 102 0.71 -8.87 -22.35
N ILE A 103 0.69 -8.22 -21.19
CA ILE A 103 -0.33 -8.46 -20.17
C ILE A 103 -1.64 -7.76 -20.55
N GLU A 104 -2.71 -8.53 -20.62
CA GLU A 104 -4.08 -8.09 -20.81
C GLU A 104 -4.89 -8.30 -19.51
N ASN A 105 -5.82 -7.39 -19.23
CA ASN A 105 -6.83 -7.52 -18.18
C ASN A 105 -6.27 -7.90 -16.79
N ALA A 106 -5.16 -7.29 -16.41
CA ALA A 106 -4.57 -7.51 -15.08
C ALA A 106 -5.44 -6.91 -13.97
N ASN A 107 -5.75 -7.72 -12.98
CA ASN A 107 -6.48 -7.34 -11.79
C ASN A 107 -5.64 -7.67 -10.55
N CYS A 108 -5.72 -6.83 -9.53
CA CYS A 108 -5.08 -7.08 -8.25
C CYS A 108 -6.03 -6.70 -7.13
N LYS A 109 -6.26 -7.63 -6.20
CA LYS A 109 -6.99 -7.40 -4.96
C LYS A 109 -6.07 -7.57 -3.77
N LEU A 110 -6.08 -6.58 -2.89
CA LEU A 110 -5.34 -6.58 -1.63
C LEU A 110 -6.37 -6.64 -0.50
N TYR A 111 -6.26 -7.66 0.34
CA TYR A 111 -7.09 -7.84 1.52
C TYR A 111 -6.23 -7.72 2.76
N PHE A 112 -6.55 -6.73 3.58
CA PHE A 112 -5.85 -6.44 4.81
C PHE A 112 -6.64 -6.92 6.03
N SER A 113 -5.91 -7.50 6.98
CA SER A 113 -6.31 -7.51 8.39
C SER A 113 -5.21 -6.83 9.20
N GLU A 114 -5.43 -6.62 10.51
CA GLU A 114 -4.46 -5.90 11.36
C GLU A 114 -3.03 -6.47 11.28
N LYS A 115 -2.90 -7.77 11.07
CA LYS A 115 -1.61 -8.47 11.03
C LYS A 115 -1.39 -9.28 9.77
N LYS A 116 -2.24 -9.15 8.75
CA LYS A 116 -2.15 -9.96 7.52
C LYS A 116 -2.38 -9.12 6.27
N LEU A 117 -1.66 -9.46 5.21
CA LEU A 117 -1.90 -9.01 3.86
C LEU A 117 -2.03 -10.24 2.96
N ASP A 118 -3.19 -10.38 2.34
CA ASP A 118 -3.42 -11.29 1.23
C ASP A 118 -3.50 -10.48 -0.07
N MET A 119 -2.84 -10.96 -1.12
CA MET A 119 -2.84 -10.34 -2.44
C MET A 119 -3.19 -11.40 -3.48
N ASP A 120 -4.16 -11.10 -4.32
CA ASP A 120 -4.56 -11.95 -5.44
C ASP A 120 -4.47 -11.13 -6.74
N ILE A 121 -3.50 -11.50 -7.58
CA ILE A 121 -3.28 -10.92 -8.89
C ILE A 121 -3.71 -11.96 -9.93
N THR A 122 -4.57 -11.57 -10.85
CA THR A 122 -4.95 -12.38 -12.01
C THR A 122 -4.70 -11.60 -13.29
N TYR A 123 -4.10 -12.25 -14.29
CA TYR A 123 -3.83 -11.63 -15.57
C TYR A 123 -3.80 -12.66 -16.71
N LYS A 124 -3.96 -12.17 -17.93
CA LYS A 124 -3.83 -12.96 -19.16
C LYS A 124 -2.76 -12.35 -20.04
N PHE A 125 -2.21 -13.12 -20.96
CA PHE A 125 -1.38 -12.56 -22.04
C PHE A 125 -2.21 -12.35 -23.29
N PHE A 126 -1.84 -11.36 -24.12
CA PHE A 126 -2.35 -11.25 -25.48
C PHE A 126 -2.16 -12.58 -26.22
N ASP A 127 -3.19 -12.99 -26.94
CA ASP A 127 -3.22 -14.21 -27.76
C ASP A 127 -3.04 -15.53 -26.98
N MET A 128 -3.19 -15.52 -25.65
CA MET A 128 -3.19 -16.73 -24.81
C MET A 128 -4.49 -16.85 -24.01
N VAL A 129 -5.03 -18.07 -23.93
CA VAL A 129 -6.22 -18.37 -23.10
C VAL A 129 -5.84 -18.52 -21.62
N GLU A 130 -4.56 -18.81 -21.35
CA GLU A 130 -4.02 -19.13 -20.03
C GLU A 130 -4.17 -17.98 -19.05
N LEU A 131 -4.86 -18.24 -17.94
CA LEU A 131 -5.00 -17.30 -16.82
C LEU A 131 -3.86 -17.55 -15.85
N THR A 132 -2.99 -16.57 -15.68
CA THR A 132 -1.96 -16.64 -14.64
C THR A 132 -2.47 -15.97 -13.37
N ALA A 133 -2.29 -16.66 -12.24
CA ALA A 133 -2.62 -16.16 -10.92
C ALA A 133 -1.36 -16.05 -10.05
N ILE A 134 -1.13 -14.89 -9.45
CA ILE A 134 -0.12 -14.69 -8.42
C ILE A 134 -0.85 -14.44 -7.10
N LYS A 135 -0.61 -15.31 -6.13
CA LYS A 135 -1.15 -15.18 -4.79
C LYS A 135 -0.03 -14.91 -3.81
N TYR A 136 -0.21 -13.93 -2.95
CA TYR A 136 0.66 -13.70 -1.80
C TYR A 136 -0.15 -13.71 -0.52
N SER A 137 0.41 -14.28 0.53
CA SER A 137 -0.14 -14.24 1.89
C SER A 137 1.02 -14.03 2.84
N GLY A 138 0.97 -12.94 3.61
CA GLY A 138 2.01 -12.61 4.57
C GLY A 138 1.48 -12.00 5.85
N THR A 139 2.30 -12.12 6.90
CA THR A 139 2.03 -11.54 8.21
C THR A 139 2.82 -10.27 8.41
N LYS A 140 2.22 -9.30 9.09
CA LYS A 140 2.87 -8.05 9.44
C LYS A 140 4.01 -8.37 10.42
N THR A 141 5.22 -8.01 10.02
CA THR A 141 6.40 -8.15 10.88
C THR A 141 6.23 -7.17 12.03
N ALA A 142 6.40 -7.62 13.29
CA ALA A 142 6.40 -6.70 14.41
C ALA A 142 7.49 -5.65 14.19
N GLU A 143 7.14 -4.37 14.34
CA GLU A 143 8.15 -3.32 14.41
C GLU A 143 9.08 -3.68 15.57
N ALA A 144 10.39 -3.73 15.30
CA ALA A 144 11.37 -3.88 16.37
C ALA A 144 11.21 -2.66 17.27
N THR A 145 10.58 -2.84 18.43
CA THR A 145 10.68 -1.89 19.53
C THR A 145 12.13 -1.88 19.98
N GLU A 146 12.89 -0.89 19.51
CA GLU A 146 14.16 -0.48 20.12
C GLU A 146 13.91 0.23 21.46
#